data_AF-A0A947J7N8-F1
#
_entry.id   AF-A0A947J7N8-F1
#
_cell.length_a   1.000
_cell.length_b   1.000
_cell.length_c   1.000
_cell.angle_alpha   90.00
_cell.angle_beta   90.00
_cell.angle_gamma   90.00
#
_symmetry.space_group_name_H-M   'P 1'
#
loop_
_entity.id
_entity.type
_entity.pdbx_description
1 polymer ?
#
loop_
_entity_poly.entity_id
_entity_poly.type
_entity_poly.pdbx_seq_one_letter_code
_entity_poly.pdbx_strand_id
1 'polypeptide(L)' 'NYFAPIHLQPFYRESHRTREGMLPITEAVGARTIALPFYNRLHRDQVDRVAEALAGAIDRVREARHDQACAMDPR' A
#
# COMPACT_ATOMS: atom_id res chain seq x y z
N ASN A 1 -5.91 -2.02 -8.16
CA ASN A 1 -5.78 -1.95 -6.70
C ASN A 1 -6.42 -3.20 -6.10
N TYR A 2 -5.65 -4.07 -5.44
CA TYR A 2 -6.14 -5.33 -4.87
C TYR A 2 -6.99 -5.11 -3.60
N PHE A 3 -6.73 -4.04 -2.85
CA PHE A 3 -7.43 -3.71 -1.59
C PHE A 3 -8.25 -2.41 -1.74
N ALA A 4 -8.91 -2.24 -2.89
CA ALA A 4 -9.78 -1.08 -3.10
C ALA A 4 -10.95 -1.10 -2.10
N PRO A 5 -11.15 -0.02 -1.31
CA PRO A 5 -12.27 0.05 -0.38
C PRO A 5 -13.61 -0.19 -1.08
N ILE A 6 -14.44 -1.08 -0.53
CA ILE A 6 -15.69 -1.54 -1.16
C ILE A 6 -16.64 -0.37 -1.44
N HIS A 7 -16.72 0.61 -0.53
CA HIS A 7 -17.57 1.79 -0.69
C HIS A 7 -17.14 2.69 -1.86
N LEU A 8 -15.93 2.52 -2.41
CA LEU A 8 -15.50 3.26 -3.60
C LEU A 8 -15.71 2.49 -4.90
N GLN A 9 -16.20 1.26 -4.86
CA GLN A 9 -16.50 0.50 -6.07
C GLN A 9 -17.75 1.05 -6.78
N PRO A 10 -17.85 0.93 -8.13
CA PRO A 10 -18.89 1.59 -8.93
C PRO A 10 -20.32 1.36 -8.40
N PHE A 11 -20.66 0.09 -8.11
CA PHE A 11 -21.97 -0.27 -7.59
C PHE A 11 -22.34 0.53 -6.33
N TYR A 12 -21.45 0.62 -5.34
CA TYR A 12 -21.72 1.32 -4.09
C TYR A 12 -21.75 2.84 -4.27
N ARG A 13 -20.87 3.39 -5.12
CA ARG A 13 -20.89 4.82 -5.44
C ARG A 13 -22.19 5.25 -6.10
N GLU A 14 -22.73 4.43 -6.99
CA GLU A 14 -23.96 4.73 -7.72
C GLU A 14 -25.21 4.47 -6.86
N SER A 15 -25.32 3.28 -6.26
CA SER A 15 -26.53 2.88 -5.55
C SER A 15 -26.62 3.45 -4.12
N HIS A 16 -25.49 3.71 -3.47
CA HIS A 16 -25.43 4.18 -2.08
C HIS A 16 -24.81 5.58 -1.93
N ARG A 17 -24.49 6.24 -3.06
CA ARG A 17 -23.94 7.62 -3.12
C ARG A 17 -22.69 7.79 -2.25
N THR A 18 -21.90 6.74 -2.12
CA THR A 18 -20.67 6.74 -1.34
C THR A 18 -19.56 7.52 -2.05
N ARG A 19 -18.64 8.09 -1.27
CA ARG A 19 -17.53 8.90 -1.77
C ARG A 19 -16.30 8.77 -0.87
N GLU A 20 -15.16 9.22 -1.38
CA GLU A 20 -13.92 9.34 -0.61
C GLU A 20 -14.11 10.23 0.62
N GLY A 21 -13.36 9.92 1.67
CA GLY A 21 -13.44 10.56 2.99
C GLY A 21 -14.58 10.07 3.87
N MET A 22 -15.49 9.22 3.38
CA MET A 22 -16.57 8.66 4.22
C MET A 22 -16.05 7.61 5.20
N LEU A 23 -15.05 6.82 4.79
CA LEU A 23 -14.41 5.81 5.63
C LEU A 23 -12.88 6.02 5.59
N PRO A 24 -12.37 7.10 6.21
CA PRO A 24 -10.98 7.54 6.03
C PRO A 24 -9.96 6.50 6.52
N ILE A 25 -10.29 5.74 7.57
CA ILE A 25 -9.41 4.66 8.06
C ILE A 25 -9.33 3.53 7.03
N THR A 26 -10.46 3.10 6.46
CA THR A 26 -10.50 2.06 5.43
C THR A 26 -9.73 2.48 4.20
N GLU A 27 -9.89 3.73 3.76
CA GLU A 27 -9.17 4.31 2.63
C GLU A 27 -7.67 4.37 2.89
N ALA A 28 -7.26 4.88 4.05
CA ALA A 28 -5.86 4.95 4.44
C ALA A 28 -5.20 3.56 4.57
N VAL A 29 -5.92 2.56 5.08
CA VAL A 29 -5.43 1.17 5.13
C VAL A 29 -5.31 0.60 3.73
N GLY A 30 -6.37 0.65 2.92
CA GLY A 30 -6.34 0.12 1.55
C GLY A 30 -5.25 0.74 0.67
N ALA A 31 -4.95 2.02 0.88
CA ALA A 31 -3.90 2.73 0.14
C ALA A 31 -2.46 2.28 0.47
N ARG A 32 -2.22 1.69 1.65
CA ARG A 32 -0.88 1.25 2.10
C ARG A 32 -0.75 -0.28 2.24
N THR A 33 -1.79 -1.04 1.95
CA THR A 33 -1.76 -2.50 2.00
C THR A 33 -1.29 -3.08 0.68
N ILE A 34 -0.35 -4.01 0.75
CA ILE A 34 0.11 -4.82 -0.37
C ILE A 34 -0.05 -6.30 -0.03
N ALA A 35 -0.22 -7.13 -1.05
CA ALA A 35 -0.25 -8.58 -0.90
C ALA A 35 1.11 -9.14 -1.32
N LEU A 36 1.72 -9.96 -0.47
CA LEU A 36 2.88 -10.76 -0.83
C LEU A 36 2.43 -12.14 -1.32
N PRO A 37 3.24 -12.83 -2.15
CA PRO A 37 2.98 -14.21 -2.52
C PRO A 37 2.82 -15.10 -1.27
N PHE A 38 1.65 -15.71 -1.13
CA PHE A 38 1.34 -16.68 -0.08
C PHE A 38 0.48 -17.80 -0.66
N TYR A 39 1.11 -18.93 -0.95
CA TYR A 39 0.46 -20.15 -1.45
C TYR A 39 1.34 -21.37 -1.15
N ASN A 40 0.74 -22.55 -1.17
CA ASN A 40 1.32 -23.83 -0.73
C ASN A 40 2.50 -24.37 -1.56
N ARG A 41 2.77 -23.81 -2.74
CA ARG A 41 3.88 -24.21 -3.62
C ARG A 41 5.03 -23.20 -3.65
N LEU A 42 5.06 -22.27 -2.70
CA LEU A 42 6.11 -21.27 -2.61
C LEU A 42 7.39 -21.93 -2.05
N HIS A 43 8.45 -21.95 -2.85
CA HIS A 43 9.75 -22.48 -2.43
C HIS A 43 10.52 -21.48 -1.55
N ARG A 44 11.48 -21.97 -0.76
CA ARG A 44 12.29 -21.14 0.15
C ARG A 44 13.05 -20.03 -0.58
N ASP A 45 13.66 -20.34 -1.73
CA ASP A 45 14.35 -19.37 -2.57
C ASP A 45 13.41 -18.25 -3.07
N GLN A 46 12.15 -18.58 -3.34
CA GLN A 46 11.13 -17.60 -3.71
C GLN A 46 10.73 -16.72 -2.52
N VAL A 47 10.64 -17.28 -1.31
CA VAL A 47 10.42 -16.52 -0.07
C VAL A 47 11.58 -15.57 0.18
N ASP A 48 12.81 -16.05 0.08
CA ASP A 48 14.03 -15.27 0.28
C ASP A 48 14.09 -14.10 -0.70
N ARG A 49 13.82 -14.37 -1.99
CA ARG A 49 13.72 -13.34 -3.02
C ARG A 49 12.68 -12.26 -2.70
N VAL A 50 11.49 -12.66 -2.21
CA VAL A 50 10.44 -11.71 -1.83
C VAL A 50 10.87 -10.88 -0.62
N ALA A 51 11.48 -11.51 0.39
CA ALA A 51 11.96 -10.84 1.59
C ALA A 51 13.06 -9.81 1.28
N GLU A 52 14.06 -10.19 0.48
CA GLU A 52 15.14 -9.30 0.03
C GLU A 52 14.60 -8.11 -0.77
N ALA A 53 13.72 -8.36 -1.74
CA ALA A 53 13.11 -7.31 -2.55
C ALA A 53 12.28 -6.34 -1.70
N LEU A 54 11.54 -6.86 -0.72
CA LEU A 54 10.73 -6.04 0.19
C LEU A 54 11.59 -5.18 1.11
N ALA A 55 12.64 -5.78 1.72
CA ALA A 55 13.57 -5.04 2.56
C ALA A 55 14.21 -3.87 1.79
N GLY A 56 14.76 -4.15 0.60
CA GLY A 56 15.35 -3.11 -0.23
C GLY A 56 14.34 -2.04 -0.69
N ALA A 57 13.08 -2.40 -0.90
CA ALA A 57 12.04 -1.41 -1.20
C ALA A 57 11.71 -0.51 0.00
N ILE A 58 11.66 -1.07 1.22
CA ILE A 58 11.43 -0.31 2.44
C ILE A 58 12.59 0.67 2.69
N ASP A 59 13.83 0.25 2.50
CA ASP A 59 15.00 1.10 2.71
C ASP A 59 14.99 2.29 1.73
N ARG A 60 14.76 2.05 0.43
CA ARG A 60 14.60 3.13 -0.56
C ARG A 60 13.49 4.13 -0.20
N VAL A 61 12.36 3.63 0.32
CA VAL A 61 11.25 4.51 0.75
C VAL A 61 11.64 5.33 1.99
N ARG A 62 12.41 4.76 2.91
CA ARG A 62 12.91 5.48 4.09
C ARG A 62 13.90 6.58 3.70
N GLU A 63 14.83 6.28 2.81
CA GLU A 63 15.79 7.24 2.25
C GLU A 63 15.08 8.38 1.54
N ALA A 64 14.17 8.08 0.60
CA ALA A 64 13.42 9.10 -0.12
C ALA A 64 12.58 10.01 0.80
N ARG A 65 12.03 9.46 1.90
CA ARG A 65 11.30 10.25 2.91
C ARG A 65 12.24 11.13 3.74
N HIS A 66 13.43 10.64 4.07
CA HIS A 66 14.45 11.43 4.75
C HIS A 66 14.90 12.61 3.87
N ASP A 67 15.16 12.35 2.58
CA ASP A 67 15.57 13.38 1.63
C ASP A 67 14.47 14.43 1.39
N GLN A 68 13.21 13.99 1.27
CA GLN A 68 12.07 14.91 1.20
C GLN A 68 11.93 15.77 2.45
N ALA A 69 12.15 15.20 3.65
CA ALA A 69 12.10 15.96 4.90
C ALA A 69 13.22 17.00 4.98
N CYS A 70 14.44 16.66 4.57
CA CYS A 70 15.55 17.60 4.47
C CYS A 70 15.32 18.70 3.40
N ALA A 71 14.65 18.37 2.30
CA ALA A 71 14.33 19.34 1.25
C ALA A 71 13.16 20.30 1.61
N MET A 72 12.25 19.89 2.50
CA MET A 72 11.09 20.67 2.94
C MET A 72 11.37 21.59 4.13
N ASP A 73 12.56 21.54 4.73
CA ASP A 73 13.07 22.51 5.70
C ASP A 73 14.13 23.43 5.05
N PRO A 74 13.74 24.39 4.17
CA PRO A 74 14.57 25.53 3.91
C PRO A 74 14.33 26.52 5.04
N ARG A 75 15.34 26.75 5.88
CA ARG A 75 15.36 27.97 6.70
C ARG A 75 14.95 29.21 5.91
#